data_AF-A0A815SJQ2-F1
#
_entry.id   AF-A0A815SJQ2-F1
#
_cell.length_a   1.000
_cell.length_b   1.000
_cell.length_c   1.000
_cell.angle_alpha   90.00
_cell.angle_beta   90.00
_cell.angle_gamma   90.00
#
_symmetry.space_group_name_H-M   'P 1'
#
loop_
_entity.id
_entity.type
_entity.pdbx_description
1 polymer ?
#
loop_
_entity_poly.entity_id
_entity_poly.type
_entity_poly.pdbx_seq_one_letter_code
_entity_poly.pdbx_strand_id
1 'polypeptide(L)'
;MNRFSDIDYSFTELPAVYGYQSAKLVSLEESLKSIQLQIDQIDFYIQKAKKHCRFPSEHGLTKDESASIYIYTMEWSPTSLYRILNQTLRDENRDSLKIWFSYLKLFQTALEKLPK
;
A
#
# COMPACT_ATOMS: atom_id res chain seq x y z
N MET A 1 -14.66 -19.85 -30.34
CA MET A 1 -14.83 -18.55 -29.66
C MET A 1 -14.82 -18.86 -28.17
N ASN A 2 -13.65 -18.80 -27.53
CA ASN A 2 -13.50 -19.11 -26.11
C ASN A 2 -14.19 -17.99 -25.32
N ARG A 3 -15.22 -18.33 -24.53
CA ARG A 3 -15.88 -17.35 -23.68
C ARG A 3 -14.89 -16.92 -22.61
N PHE A 4 -14.85 -15.62 -22.32
CA PHE A 4 -14.10 -15.01 -21.21
C PHE A 4 -14.55 -15.51 -19.81
N SER A 5 -15.41 -16.53 -19.73
CA SER A 5 -15.94 -17.13 -18.49
C SER A 5 -15.06 -18.24 -17.91
N ASP A 6 -14.08 -18.74 -18.67
CA ASP A 6 -13.27 -19.90 -18.26
C ASP A 6 -12.03 -19.45 -17.48
N ILE A 7 -12.20 -18.48 -16.57
CA ILE A 7 -11.19 -18.18 -15.56
C ILE A 7 -11.59 -19.00 -14.33
N ASP A 8 -10.81 -20.04 -14.05
CA ASP A 8 -10.88 -20.80 -12.79
C ASP A 8 -10.50 -19.86 -11.62
N TYR A 9 -11.43 -19.02 -11.18
CA TYR A 9 -11.31 -18.30 -9.93
C TYR A 9 -11.60 -19.29 -8.81
N SER A 10 -10.57 -20.03 -8.38
CA SER A 10 -10.58 -20.59 -7.04
C SER A 10 -10.47 -19.42 -6.06
N PHE A 11 -11.60 -19.03 -5.46
CA PHE A 11 -11.60 -18.07 -4.36
C PHE A 11 -11.10 -18.79 -3.11
N THR A 12 -9.78 -18.84 -2.93
CA THR A 12 -9.20 -19.30 -1.68
C THR A 12 -9.45 -18.23 -0.62
N GLU A 13 -10.20 -18.58 0.43
CA GLU A 13 -10.39 -17.70 1.58
C GLU A 13 -9.05 -17.55 2.31
N LEU A 14 -8.41 -16.39 2.14
CA LEU A 14 -7.19 -16.07 2.85
C LEU A 14 -7.52 -15.49 4.24
N PRO A 15 -6.77 -15.87 5.29
CA PRO A 15 -6.99 -15.31 6.61
C PRO A 15 -6.70 -13.80 6.63
N ALA A 16 -7.46 -13.08 7.45
CA ALA A 16 -7.29 -11.66 7.65
C ALA A 16 -5.87 -11.30 8.14
N VAL A 17 -5.41 -10.10 7.77
CA VAL A 17 -4.05 -9.63 8.06
C VAL A 17 -4.05 -8.82 9.34
N TYR A 18 -3.50 -9.36 10.42
CA TYR A 18 -3.42 -8.63 11.70
C TYR A 18 -2.00 -8.20 12.08
N GLY A 19 -0.97 -8.81 11.48
CA GLY A 19 0.43 -8.60 11.88
C GLY A 19 0.95 -7.16 11.73
N TYR A 20 0.32 -6.33 10.88
CA TYR A 20 0.69 -4.92 10.76
C TYR A 20 0.28 -4.09 11.99
N GLN A 21 -0.67 -4.55 12.81
CA GLN A 21 -1.19 -3.77 13.94
C GLN A 21 -0.11 -3.50 15.01
N SER A 22 0.80 -4.47 15.21
CA SER A 22 1.95 -4.37 16.10
C SER A 22 3.14 -3.61 15.50
N ALA A 23 3.10 -3.25 14.22
CA ALA A 23 4.17 -2.46 13.61
C ALA A 23 4.17 -1.03 14.17
N LYS A 24 5.37 -0.45 14.28
CA LYS A 24 5.55 0.94 14.70
C LYS A 24 5.09 1.88 13.59
N LEU A 25 4.38 2.94 13.95
CA LEU A 25 4.07 4.02 13.02
C LEU A 25 5.37 4.80 12.69
N VAL A 26 5.70 4.90 11.41
CA VAL A 26 6.94 5.51 10.88
C VAL A 26 6.62 6.39 9.66
N SER A 27 7.61 7.12 9.14
CA SER A 27 7.44 7.94 7.93
C SER A 27 7.22 7.08 6.69
N LEU A 28 6.75 7.69 5.59
CA LEU A 28 6.51 6.97 4.35
C LEU A 28 7.79 6.34 3.79
N GLU A 29 8.92 7.05 3.82
CA GLU A 29 10.23 6.54 3.40
C GLU A 29 10.64 5.29 4.18
N GLU A 30 10.61 5.35 5.51
CA GLU A 30 11.04 4.23 6.34
C GLU A 30 10.08 3.04 6.21
N SER A 31 8.78 3.31 6.00
CA SER A 31 7.78 2.26 5.80
C SER A 31 7.97 1.45 4.51
N LEU A 32 8.59 2.04 3.48
CA LEU A 32 8.79 1.46 2.15
C LEU A 32 10.23 0.97 1.91
N LYS A 33 11.13 1.18 2.86
CA LYS A 33 12.55 0.86 2.75
C LYS A 33 12.82 -0.61 2.40
N SER A 34 12.07 -1.54 3.00
CA SER A 34 12.23 -2.99 2.76
C SER A 34 11.74 -3.44 1.38
N ILE A 35 10.98 -2.62 0.66
CA ILE A 35 10.40 -2.93 -0.65
C ILE A 35 10.91 -2.01 -1.77
N GLN A 36 11.81 -1.09 -1.45
CA GLN A 36 12.35 -0.10 -2.38
C GLN A 36 13.00 -0.72 -3.62
N LEU A 37 13.62 -1.89 -3.47
CA LEU A 37 14.25 -2.60 -4.60
C LEU A 37 13.25 -3.32 -5.53
N GLN A 38 12.00 -3.49 -5.11
CA GLN A 38 10.95 -4.16 -5.92
C GLN A 38 10.12 -3.18 -6.75
N ILE A 39 10.22 -1.88 -6.45
CA ILE A 39 9.37 -0.84 -7.05
C ILE A 39 10.25 0.20 -7.71
N ASP A 40 10.14 0.27 -9.04
CA ASP A 40 10.93 1.21 -9.82
C ASP A 40 10.62 2.66 -9.43
N GLN A 41 11.70 3.42 -9.19
CA GLN A 41 11.66 4.85 -8.93
C GLN A 41 10.83 5.25 -7.69
N ILE A 42 10.67 4.36 -6.70
CA ILE A 42 9.82 4.62 -5.54
C ILE A 42 10.13 5.95 -4.83
N ASP A 43 11.40 6.35 -4.72
CA ASP A 43 11.79 7.60 -4.06
C ASP A 43 11.23 8.83 -4.76
N PHE A 44 11.27 8.83 -6.10
CA PHE A 44 10.68 9.90 -6.90
C PHE A 44 9.17 9.99 -6.65
N TYR A 45 8.48 8.85 -6.57
CA TYR A 45 7.04 8.79 -6.33
C TYR A 45 6.66 9.14 -4.89
N ILE A 46 7.50 8.81 -3.90
CA ILE A 46 7.34 9.29 -2.51
C ILE A 46 7.39 10.82 -2.47
N GLN A 47 8.40 11.42 -3.10
CA GLN A 47 8.53 12.89 -3.13
C GLN A 47 7.36 13.54 -3.87
N LYS A 48 6.94 12.94 -5.00
CA LYS A 48 5.78 13.40 -5.76
C LYS A 48 4.51 13.34 -4.91
N ALA A 49 4.26 12.23 -4.22
CA ALA A 49 3.10 12.08 -3.35
C ALA A 49 3.06 13.13 -2.23
N LYS A 50 4.20 13.35 -1.55
CA LYS A 50 4.32 14.37 -0.50
C LYS A 50 4.08 15.79 -1.03
N LYS A 51 4.51 16.08 -2.26
CA LYS A 51 4.32 17.40 -2.89
C LYS A 51 2.87 17.67 -3.30
N HIS A 52 2.14 16.65 -3.74
CA HIS A 52 0.76 16.79 -4.20
C HIS A 52 -0.28 16.80 -3.09
N CYS A 53 0.06 16.29 -1.91
CA CYS A 53 -0.84 16.34 -0.76
C CYS A 53 -0.95 17.76 -0.19
N ARG A 54 -2.18 18.23 0.02
CA ARG A 54 -2.45 19.52 0.65
C ARG A 54 -2.28 19.43 2.16
N PHE A 55 -1.60 20.42 2.75
CA PHE A 55 -1.47 20.57 4.20
C PHE A 55 -1.83 21.97 4.69
N PRO A 56 -2.50 22.10 5.86
CA PRO A 56 -3.03 21.02 6.70
C PRO A 56 -4.12 20.21 5.98
N SER A 57 -4.22 18.92 6.30
CA SER A 57 -5.27 18.04 5.77
C SER A 57 -6.60 18.35 6.46
N GLU A 58 -7.69 18.29 5.72
CA GLU A 58 -9.05 18.53 6.22
C GLU A 58 -9.43 17.58 7.36
N HIS A 59 -8.92 16.33 7.32
CA HIS A 59 -9.21 15.30 8.33
C HIS A 59 -8.05 15.05 9.29
N GLY A 60 -7.13 16.02 9.45
CA GLY A 60 -6.04 15.91 10.43
C GLY A 60 -4.99 14.84 10.09
N LEU A 61 -4.85 14.49 8.81
CA LEU A 61 -3.77 13.62 8.35
C LEU A 61 -2.42 14.35 8.41
N THR A 62 -1.40 13.63 8.84
CA THR A 62 0.00 14.05 8.71
C THR A 62 0.45 14.02 7.25
N LYS A 63 1.66 14.55 7.01
CA LYS A 63 2.28 14.51 5.69
C LYS A 63 2.46 13.10 5.14
N ASP A 64 2.98 12.22 5.97
CA ASP A 64 3.22 10.82 5.62
C ASP A 64 1.91 10.06 5.42
N GLU A 65 0.91 10.29 6.27
CA GLU A 65 -0.41 9.64 6.14
C GLU A 65 -1.10 10.00 4.82
N SER A 66 -1.18 11.30 4.47
CA SER A 66 -1.83 11.68 3.20
C SER A 66 -1.01 11.18 2.00
N ALA A 67 0.32 11.26 2.08
CA ALA A 67 1.18 10.76 1.02
C ALA A 67 1.08 9.24 0.85
N SER A 68 0.86 8.47 1.93
CA SER A 68 0.64 7.03 1.87
C SER A 68 -0.64 6.67 1.11
N ILE A 69 -1.71 7.45 1.28
CA ILE A 69 -2.94 7.27 0.51
C ILE A 69 -2.70 7.66 -0.94
N TYR A 70 -2.07 8.82 -1.16
CA TYR A 70 -1.83 9.32 -2.51
C TYR A 70 -0.99 8.33 -3.34
N ILE A 71 0.15 7.87 -2.83
CA ILE A 71 1.03 6.95 -3.56
C ILE A 71 0.36 5.60 -3.86
N TYR A 72 -0.54 5.12 -3.00
CA TYR A 72 -1.35 3.93 -3.26
C TYR A 72 -2.28 4.09 -4.47
N THR A 73 -2.74 5.31 -4.76
CA THR A 73 -3.64 5.56 -5.89
C THR A 73 -2.89 5.86 -7.20
N MET A 74 -1.57 6.05 -7.13
CA MET A 74 -0.78 6.38 -8.30
C MET A 74 -0.49 5.14 -9.13
N GLU A 75 -0.70 5.25 -10.44
CA GLU A 75 -0.30 4.26 -11.43
C GLU A 75 0.75 4.87 -12.35
N TRP A 76 1.96 4.30 -12.34
CA TRP A 76 3.08 4.81 -13.14
C TRP A 76 3.82 3.74 -13.94
N SER A 77 3.83 2.51 -13.45
CA SER A 77 4.43 1.34 -14.11
C SER A 77 3.70 0.06 -13.70
N PRO A 78 3.96 -1.08 -14.38
CA PRO A 78 3.55 -2.38 -13.89
C PRO A 78 4.05 -2.72 -12.48
N THR A 79 5.15 -2.09 -12.05
CA THR A 79 5.77 -2.20 -10.72
C THR A 79 5.27 -1.15 -9.73
N SER A 80 4.19 -0.41 -10.04
CA SER A 80 3.62 0.59 -9.11
C SER A 80 3.26 -0.04 -7.77
N LEU A 81 3.40 0.74 -6.69
CA LEU A 81 3.19 0.29 -5.32
C LEU A 81 1.86 -0.46 -5.13
N TYR A 82 0.75 0.06 -5.65
CA TYR A 82 -0.57 -0.57 -5.49
C TYR A 82 -0.65 -1.93 -6.17
N ARG A 83 0.03 -2.11 -7.32
CA ARG A 83 0.00 -3.37 -8.07
C ARG A 83 0.75 -4.44 -7.30
N ILE A 84 1.97 -4.14 -6.87
CA ILE A 84 2.79 -5.09 -6.11
C ILE A 84 2.12 -5.41 -4.77
N LEU A 85 1.65 -4.40 -4.02
CA LEU A 85 0.95 -4.64 -2.75
C LEU A 85 -0.28 -5.53 -2.94
N ASN A 86 -1.13 -5.22 -3.92
CA ASN A 86 -2.35 -5.99 -4.16
C ASN A 86 -2.07 -7.40 -4.69
N GLN A 87 -0.93 -7.62 -5.35
CA GLN A 87 -0.45 -8.96 -5.67
C GLN A 87 -0.01 -9.69 -4.41
N THR A 88 0.80 -9.05 -3.54
CA THR A 88 1.26 -9.64 -2.27
C THR A 88 0.09 -9.94 -1.32
N LEU A 89 -0.95 -9.11 -1.29
CA LEU A 89 -2.14 -9.34 -0.45
C LEU A 89 -2.92 -10.60 -0.86
N ARG A 90 -2.89 -10.95 -2.14
CA ARG A 90 -3.54 -12.13 -2.73
C ARG A 90 -2.64 -13.36 -2.76
N ASP A 91 -1.38 -13.23 -2.34
CA ASP A 91 -0.46 -14.35 -2.23
C ASP A 91 -0.85 -15.26 -1.05
N GLU A 92 -0.87 -16.56 -1.29
CA GLU A 92 -1.10 -17.59 -0.27
C GLU A 92 0.06 -17.61 0.72
N ASN A 93 1.27 -17.26 0.28
CA ASN A 93 2.43 -17.13 1.15
C ASN A 93 2.33 -15.87 2.02
N ARG A 94 1.73 -16.00 3.20
CA ARG A 94 1.52 -14.89 4.14
C ARG A 94 2.82 -14.25 4.65
N ASP A 95 3.94 -14.95 4.57
CA ASP A 95 5.23 -14.41 4.99
C ASP A 95 5.73 -13.32 4.04
N SER A 96 5.34 -13.36 2.75
CA SER A 96 5.69 -12.32 1.77
C SER A 96 5.09 -10.96 2.14
N LEU A 97 4.01 -10.95 2.94
CA LEU A 97 3.36 -9.73 3.39
C LEU A 97 4.05 -9.05 4.59
N LYS A 98 4.93 -9.76 5.32
CA LYS A 98 5.61 -9.20 6.51
C LYS A 98 6.42 -7.94 6.20
N ILE A 99 7.03 -7.88 5.02
CA ILE A 99 7.82 -6.72 4.57
C ILE A 99 6.95 -5.47 4.35
N TRP A 100 5.63 -5.62 4.21
CA TRP A 100 4.68 -4.55 4.01
C TRP A 100 4.06 -4.02 5.31
N PHE A 101 4.31 -4.65 6.45
CA PHE A 101 3.61 -4.32 7.70
C PHE A 101 3.79 -2.86 8.14
N SER A 102 5.00 -2.29 7.97
CA SER A 102 5.23 -0.88 8.28
C SER A 102 4.41 0.05 7.39
N TYR A 103 4.31 -0.26 6.09
CA TYR A 103 3.48 0.52 5.16
C TYR A 103 1.98 0.36 5.45
N LEU A 104 1.52 -0.88 5.66
CA LEU A 104 0.12 -1.17 6.00
C LEU A 104 -0.30 -0.48 7.29
N LYS A 105 0.58 -0.41 8.29
CA LYS A 105 0.34 0.35 9.51
C LYS A 105 0.10 1.83 9.23
N LEU A 106 1.00 2.47 8.47
CA LEU A 106 0.87 3.88 8.09
C LEU A 106 -0.41 4.15 7.29
N PHE A 107 -0.65 3.32 6.28
CA PHE A 107 -1.80 3.43 5.38
C PHE A 107 -3.12 3.23 6.11
N GLN A 108 -3.24 2.18 6.93
CA GLN A 108 -4.45 1.93 7.71
C GLN A 108 -4.73 3.05 8.72
N THR A 109 -3.70 3.54 9.43
CA THR A 109 -3.85 4.68 10.34
C THR A 109 -4.30 5.96 9.61
N ALA A 110 -3.87 6.17 8.37
CA ALA A 110 -4.35 7.26 7.54
C ALA A 110 -5.84 7.09 7.17
N LEU A 111 -6.24 5.88 6.76
CA LEU A 111 -7.63 5.58 6.40
C LEU A 111 -8.59 5.70 7.58
N GLU A 112 -8.17 5.35 8.79
CA GLU A 112 -8.98 5.46 10.01
C GLU A 112 -9.38 6.90 10.35
N LYS A 113 -8.66 7.90 9.82
CA LYS A 113 -8.96 9.33 10.01
C LYS A 113 -9.96 9.88 8.99
N LEU A 114 -10.23 9.15 7.91
CA LEU A 114 -11.16 9.60 6.88
C LEU A 114 -12.62 9.38 7.31
N PRO A 115 -13.56 10.21 6.82
CA PRO A 115 -14.98 9.97 7.02
C PRO A 115 -15.42 8.62 6.43
N LYS A 116 -16.41 8.00 7.07
CA LYS A 116 -16.98 6.70 6.68
C LYS A 116 -18.26 6.85 5.86
#